data_AF-A0A0M2SZF4-F1
#
_entry.id   AF-A0A0M2SZF4-F1
#
_cell.length_a   1.000
_cell.length_b   1.000
_cell.length_c   1.000
_cell.angle_alpha   90.00
_cell.angle_beta   90.00
_cell.angle_gamma   90.00
#
_symmetry.space_group_name_H-M   'P 1'
#
loop_
_entity.id
_entity.type
_entity.pdbx_description
1 polymer ?
#
loop_
_entity_poly.entity_id
_entity_poly.type
_entity_poly.pdbx_seq_one_letter_code
_entity_poly.pdbx_strand_id
1 'polypeptide(L)'
;MKKMKKLLSICMVFALLAGAFTMPALANTNESSLQSAMEKFEGLDENVYTPATYRLAKMEYDKVKVLVDDQNATAEEINNAINALNNRIAALRVANGSESLWKTYEDYFEMGNIYSGAGNLNPGNTRGLLTSSHFNILTAENSMKPESLSSGRAGQKGTFNIFPGSNHASDQFVSQAQASGKKVHGHVLVWHSQSPNWVNGGTNGNYTRAQARENMELYVKTVVEHFDTQYPGVITTWDVVNEAFIDELPSIPEGANWKNYLRRGNQSGWYKSYSNGMVEGQDPSDFIYDAFVFARKYTDAKLFYNDFNMYEDGKSKVAAMMVKELNARYKNEHPEDPRQLIEGVGMQSHNYIMDTPPSKVENGMLNLLSAGVDLMITELDLFAWYPWNAEPTGGSLAGYKDLRDRGIGDIIGATGTEEQRNYWVNRGITNGSEIEVIQAEVFAEYLRLYKNYSASIDRVTFWGLNDIQSWRRGHNPLLWNSDFSPKDAFYAVSDPEGYLGVDPIQVKPIPASKVAEIILNYNDVKPAYKNGKKGGNLISEVAKLMGPKASFNNEPQSIKKGELELSNPAYRKAVLNHLKSHPALEDKILIMPPDTFFIDSTK
;
A
#
# COMPACT_ATOMS: atom_id res chain seq x y z
N MET A 1 -17.41 -25.71 101.15
CA MET A 1 -16.30 -26.33 100.39
C MET A 1 -15.69 -25.26 99.48
N LYS A 2 -14.35 -25.17 99.37
CA LYS A 2 -13.61 -23.98 98.84
C LYS A 2 -13.56 -24.02 97.29
N LYS A 3 -13.92 -22.97 96.51
CA LYS A 3 -13.26 -21.66 96.24
C LYS A 3 -11.83 -21.72 95.66
N MET A 4 -11.66 -21.48 94.35
CA MET A 4 -10.74 -20.50 93.67
C MET A 4 -10.63 -20.80 92.14
N LYS A 5 -11.11 -19.90 91.24
CA LYS A 5 -10.38 -18.87 90.43
C LYS A 5 -9.52 -19.46 89.27
N LYS A 6 -9.93 -19.26 87.99
CA LYS A 6 -9.52 -18.18 87.02
C LYS A 6 -8.04 -18.31 86.60
N LEU A 7 -7.61 -18.36 85.33
CA LEU A 7 -8.07 -17.79 84.03
C LEU A 7 -7.83 -18.83 82.88
N LEU A 8 -8.07 -18.67 81.57
CA LEU A 8 -8.63 -17.61 80.68
C LEU A 8 -9.56 -18.26 79.60
N SER A 9 -9.32 -18.10 78.29
CA SER A 9 -10.14 -18.58 77.15
C SER A 9 -9.32 -18.67 75.84
N ILE A 10 -9.69 -19.56 74.89
CA ILE A 10 -10.28 -19.26 73.56
C ILE A 10 -10.56 -20.59 72.80
N CYS A 11 -11.55 -20.59 71.90
CA CYS A 11 -12.32 -21.78 71.47
C CYS A 11 -11.93 -22.36 70.09
N MET A 12 -12.04 -23.69 69.94
CA MET A 12 -12.80 -24.45 68.92
C MET A 12 -12.22 -25.87 68.74
N VAL A 13 -13.06 -26.89 68.48
CA VAL A 13 -12.81 -28.06 67.58
C VAL A 13 -14.01 -29.05 67.62
N PHE A 14 -14.61 -29.28 66.44
CA PHE A 14 -15.26 -30.48 65.86
C PHE A 14 -16.24 -31.40 66.63
N ALA A 15 -17.35 -31.77 65.97
CA ALA A 15 -17.47 -33.06 65.27
C ALA A 15 -18.79 -33.25 64.46
N LEU A 16 -18.66 -33.49 63.13
CA LEU A 16 -19.35 -34.52 62.29
C LEU A 16 -20.90 -34.62 62.31
N LEU A 17 -21.63 -34.84 61.20
CA LEU A 17 -21.34 -35.70 60.03
C LEU A 17 -22.26 -35.38 58.82
N ALA A 18 -21.86 -35.84 57.63
CA ALA A 18 -22.68 -36.13 56.44
C ALA A 18 -23.43 -34.97 55.72
N GLY A 19 -22.77 -34.41 54.69
CA GLY A 19 -23.41 -33.78 53.54
C GLY A 19 -22.70 -34.22 52.27
N ALA A 20 -23.42 -34.84 51.33
CA ALA A 20 -22.83 -35.29 50.08
C ALA A 20 -22.55 -34.09 49.17
N PHE A 21 -21.27 -33.76 48.95
CA PHE A 21 -20.90 -32.94 47.81
C PHE A 21 -20.89 -33.83 46.57
N THR A 22 -22.01 -33.85 45.86
CA THR A 22 -21.98 -34.03 44.41
C THR A 22 -21.03 -32.98 43.84
N MET A 23 -19.98 -33.38 43.12
CA MET A 23 -19.28 -32.42 42.26
C MET A 23 -20.32 -31.79 41.33
N PRO A 24 -20.36 -30.45 41.21
CA PRO A 24 -21.36 -29.80 40.38
C PRO A 24 -21.14 -30.22 38.93
N ALA A 25 -22.24 -30.48 38.21
CA ALA A 25 -22.20 -30.92 36.80
C ALA A 25 -21.45 -29.97 35.86
N LEU A 26 -21.13 -28.74 36.31
CA LEU A 26 -20.28 -27.77 35.61
C LEU A 26 -18.86 -28.31 35.32
N ALA A 27 -18.31 -29.21 36.14
CA ALA A 27 -16.97 -29.78 35.89
C ALA A 27 -16.98 -30.62 34.60
N ASN A 28 -17.89 -31.59 34.50
CA ASN A 28 -18.00 -32.47 33.34
C ASN A 28 -18.37 -31.73 32.04
N THR A 29 -19.18 -30.66 32.10
CA THR A 29 -19.56 -29.92 30.89
C THR A 29 -18.39 -29.11 30.30
N ASN A 30 -17.51 -28.60 31.17
CA ASN A 30 -16.34 -27.85 30.75
C ASN A 30 -15.26 -28.78 30.18
N GLU A 31 -15.02 -29.93 30.83
CA GLU A 31 -14.08 -30.96 30.37
C GLU A 31 -14.44 -31.49 28.97
N SER A 32 -15.71 -31.84 28.74
CA SER A 32 -16.17 -32.29 27.41
C SER A 32 -16.08 -31.20 26.34
N SER A 33 -16.34 -29.93 26.70
CA SER A 33 -16.24 -28.79 25.78
C SER A 33 -14.79 -28.45 25.44
N LEU A 34 -13.89 -28.60 26.41
CA LEU A 34 -12.46 -28.43 26.25
C LEU A 34 -11.89 -29.49 25.30
N GLN A 35 -12.19 -30.77 25.56
CA GLN A 35 -11.72 -31.86 24.73
C GLN A 35 -12.25 -31.74 23.29
N SER A 36 -13.52 -31.36 23.11
CA SER A 36 -14.09 -31.08 21.77
C SER A 36 -13.36 -29.96 21.01
N ALA A 37 -12.88 -28.93 21.73
CA ALA A 37 -12.10 -27.84 21.11
C ALA A 37 -10.68 -28.28 20.74
N MET A 38 -10.05 -29.15 21.55
CA MET A 38 -8.74 -29.74 21.25
C MET A 38 -8.83 -30.69 20.05
N GLU A 39 -9.77 -31.63 20.03
CA GLU A 39 -9.98 -32.57 18.92
C GLU A 39 -10.24 -31.84 17.59
N LYS A 40 -10.96 -30.72 17.63
CA LYS A 40 -11.19 -29.86 16.46
C LYS A 40 -9.91 -29.21 15.94
N PHE A 41 -8.95 -28.86 16.79
CA PHE A 41 -7.65 -28.35 16.37
C PHE A 41 -6.71 -29.47 15.89
N GLU A 42 -6.68 -30.61 16.58
CA GLU A 42 -5.84 -31.76 16.26
C GLU A 42 -6.23 -32.44 14.94
N GLY A 43 -7.48 -32.27 14.49
CA GLY A 43 -7.95 -32.68 13.17
C GLY A 43 -7.61 -31.74 12.00
N LEU A 44 -6.87 -30.65 12.24
CA LEU A 44 -6.45 -29.72 11.18
C LEU A 44 -5.12 -30.16 10.54
N ASP A 45 -5.01 -29.98 9.22
CA ASP A 45 -3.73 -30.10 8.50
C ASP A 45 -3.09 -28.71 8.38
N GLU A 46 -1.88 -28.54 8.91
CA GLU A 46 -1.14 -27.26 8.86
C GLU A 46 -0.83 -26.80 7.43
N ASN A 47 -0.77 -27.72 6.46
CA ASN A 47 -0.49 -27.41 5.07
C ASN A 47 -1.71 -26.85 4.31
N VAL A 48 -2.91 -26.94 4.89
CA VAL A 48 -4.14 -26.38 4.32
C VAL A 48 -4.31 -24.90 4.66
N TYR A 49 -3.72 -24.43 5.76
CA TYR A 49 -3.97 -23.09 6.32
C TYR A 49 -2.75 -22.17 6.19
N THR A 50 -2.97 -20.86 6.26
CA THR A 50 -1.88 -19.89 6.20
C THR A 50 -1.00 -19.95 7.46
N PRO A 51 0.33 -19.77 7.35
CA PRO A 51 1.24 -19.93 8.48
C PRO A 51 0.91 -19.05 9.69
N ALA A 52 0.49 -17.79 9.50
CA ALA A 52 0.20 -16.91 10.63
C ALA A 52 -1.11 -17.31 11.33
N THR A 53 -2.18 -17.60 10.59
CA THR A 53 -3.47 -17.96 11.20
C THR A 53 -3.40 -19.31 11.91
N TYR A 54 -2.71 -20.30 11.33
CA TYR A 54 -2.47 -21.59 11.98
C TYR A 54 -1.62 -21.45 13.24
N ARG A 55 -0.55 -20.63 13.22
CA ARG A 55 0.28 -20.34 14.40
C ARG A 55 -0.53 -19.70 15.53
N LEU A 56 -1.44 -18.78 15.22
CA LEU A 56 -2.33 -18.16 16.22
C LEU A 56 -3.30 -19.17 16.83
N ALA A 57 -3.87 -20.09 16.04
CA ALA A 57 -4.71 -21.17 16.57
C ALA A 57 -3.89 -22.14 17.45
N LYS A 58 -2.67 -22.50 17.02
CA LYS A 58 -1.75 -23.34 17.80
C LYS A 58 -1.39 -22.71 19.15
N MET A 59 -1.15 -21.40 19.19
CA MET A 59 -0.84 -20.70 20.44
C MET A 59 -1.98 -20.75 21.46
N GLU A 60 -3.24 -20.72 21.03
CA GLU A 60 -4.38 -20.92 21.95
C GLU A 60 -4.56 -22.40 22.33
N TYR A 61 -4.33 -23.33 21.40
CA TYR A 61 -4.33 -24.78 21.71
C TYR A 61 -3.28 -25.14 22.76
N ASP A 62 -2.06 -24.61 22.65
CA ASP A 62 -0.99 -24.88 23.63
C ASP A 62 -1.34 -24.31 25.02
N LYS A 63 -2.10 -23.20 25.12
CA LYS A 63 -2.65 -22.71 26.41
C LYS A 63 -3.74 -23.62 26.96
N VAL A 64 -4.69 -24.03 26.12
CA VAL A 64 -5.76 -24.98 26.50
C VAL A 64 -5.15 -26.26 27.05
N LYS A 65 -4.10 -26.78 26.38
CA LYS A 65 -3.37 -27.99 26.79
C LYS A 65 -2.74 -27.87 28.18
N VAL A 66 -2.18 -26.72 28.55
CA VAL A 66 -1.65 -26.48 29.90
C VAL A 66 -2.76 -26.49 30.96
N LEU A 67 -3.96 -25.98 30.63
CA LEU A 67 -5.10 -25.96 31.54
C LEU A 67 -5.73 -27.34 31.77
N VAL A 68 -5.52 -28.33 30.89
CA VAL A 68 -5.98 -29.72 31.09
C VAL A 68 -5.35 -30.33 32.34
N ASP A 69 -4.07 -30.06 32.55
CA ASP A 69 -3.28 -30.67 33.63
C ASP A 69 -3.31 -29.86 34.94
N ASP A 70 -3.89 -28.64 34.95
CA ASP A 70 -3.96 -27.78 36.14
C ASP A 70 -5.23 -28.01 36.97
N GLN A 71 -5.08 -28.74 38.08
CA GLN A 71 -6.13 -29.01 39.05
C GLN A 71 -6.66 -27.77 39.79
N ASN A 72 -6.04 -26.60 39.62
CA ASN A 72 -6.47 -25.33 40.22
C ASN A 72 -7.16 -24.39 39.23
N ALA A 73 -7.19 -24.72 37.93
CA ALA A 73 -7.79 -23.88 36.91
C ALA A 73 -9.28 -23.61 37.20
N THR A 74 -9.67 -22.34 37.12
CA THR A 74 -11.07 -21.96 37.34
C THR A 74 -11.94 -22.25 36.12
N ALA A 75 -13.24 -22.44 36.35
CA ALA A 75 -14.21 -22.61 35.26
C ALA A 75 -14.26 -21.40 34.30
N GLU A 76 -13.89 -20.21 34.76
CA GLU A 76 -13.79 -18.99 33.94
C GLU A 76 -12.56 -19.02 33.02
N GLU A 77 -11.38 -19.39 33.54
CA GLU A 77 -10.15 -19.55 32.75
C GLU A 77 -10.31 -20.61 31.67
N ILE A 78 -10.89 -21.78 32.02
CA ILE A 78 -11.21 -22.86 31.08
C ILE A 78 -12.15 -22.35 29.98
N ASN A 79 -13.27 -21.71 30.33
CA ASN A 79 -14.23 -21.20 29.34
C ASN A 79 -13.62 -20.12 28.43
N ASN A 80 -12.79 -19.23 28.98
CA ASN A 80 -12.11 -18.20 28.20
C ASN A 80 -11.11 -18.79 27.20
N ALA A 81 -10.34 -19.81 27.60
CA ALA A 81 -9.40 -20.50 26.72
C ALA A 81 -10.12 -21.30 25.61
N ILE A 82 -11.21 -22.00 25.93
CA ILE A 82 -12.06 -22.70 24.93
C ILE A 82 -12.61 -21.72 23.90
N ASN A 83 -13.11 -20.57 24.35
CA ASN A 83 -13.65 -19.53 23.45
C ASN A 83 -12.53 -18.92 22.58
N ALA A 84 -11.36 -18.65 23.15
CA ALA A 84 -10.21 -18.14 22.39
C ALA A 84 -9.76 -19.12 21.29
N LEU A 85 -9.60 -20.41 21.62
CA LEU A 85 -9.24 -21.44 20.65
C LEU A 85 -10.30 -21.59 19.56
N ASN A 86 -11.59 -21.70 19.91
CA ASN A 86 -12.66 -21.81 18.92
C ASN A 86 -12.74 -20.60 17.99
N ASN A 87 -12.52 -19.39 18.51
CA ASN A 87 -12.46 -18.17 17.71
C ASN A 87 -11.27 -18.17 16.76
N ARG A 88 -10.07 -18.64 17.17
CA ARG A 88 -8.92 -18.76 16.28
C ARG A 88 -9.11 -19.84 15.21
N ILE A 89 -9.70 -20.99 15.54
CA ILE A 89 -10.05 -22.02 14.53
C ILE A 89 -11.06 -21.46 13.52
N ALA A 90 -12.04 -20.68 13.97
CA ALA A 90 -13.00 -20.00 13.07
C ALA A 90 -12.37 -18.86 12.24
N ALA A 91 -11.21 -18.34 12.66
CA ALA A 91 -10.47 -17.27 12.00
C ALA A 91 -9.33 -17.78 11.09
N LEU A 92 -9.17 -19.09 10.90
CA LEU A 92 -8.20 -19.66 9.96
C LEU A 92 -8.44 -19.14 8.52
N ARG A 93 -7.37 -19.10 7.74
CA ARG A 93 -7.39 -18.79 6.29
C ARG A 93 -6.73 -19.93 5.53
N VAL A 94 -7.27 -20.28 4.37
CA VAL A 94 -6.73 -21.36 3.52
C VAL A 94 -5.53 -20.83 2.73
N ALA A 95 -4.49 -21.66 2.59
CA ALA A 95 -3.27 -21.35 1.84
C ALA A 95 -3.45 -21.39 0.31
N ASN A 96 -4.50 -20.74 -0.22
CA ASN A 96 -4.76 -20.61 -1.65
C ASN A 96 -3.73 -19.66 -2.29
N GLY A 97 -2.78 -20.20 -3.07
CA GLY A 97 -1.70 -19.39 -3.67
C GLY A 97 -0.76 -20.15 -4.60
N SER A 98 -1.24 -21.17 -5.31
CA SER A 98 -0.42 -21.96 -6.24
C SER A 98 -0.29 -21.34 -7.65
N GLU A 99 -1.10 -20.33 -7.97
CA GLU A 99 -1.05 -19.64 -9.26
C GLU A 99 -0.03 -18.49 -9.26
N SER A 100 0.49 -18.18 -10.45
CA SER A 100 1.38 -17.04 -10.67
C SER A 100 0.61 -15.74 -10.45
N LEU A 101 1.16 -14.75 -9.71
CA LEU A 101 0.42 -13.51 -9.43
C LEU A 101 0.04 -12.79 -10.72
N TRP A 102 0.96 -12.68 -11.69
CA TRP A 102 0.65 -12.11 -13.01
C TRP A 102 -0.52 -12.77 -13.73
N LYS A 103 -0.79 -14.05 -13.42
CA LYS A 103 -1.87 -14.82 -14.02
C LYS A 103 -3.20 -14.62 -13.27
N THR A 104 -3.17 -14.54 -11.93
CA THR A 104 -4.31 -14.07 -11.12
C THR A 104 -4.86 -12.73 -11.61
N TYR A 105 -3.96 -11.84 -12.06
CA TYR A 105 -4.29 -10.47 -12.49
C TYR A 105 -4.26 -10.26 -14.02
N GLU A 106 -4.21 -11.32 -14.84
CA GLU A 106 -3.97 -11.19 -16.30
C GLU A 106 -5.05 -10.38 -17.04
N ASP A 107 -6.30 -10.46 -16.60
CA ASP A 107 -7.44 -9.66 -17.11
C ASP A 107 -7.54 -8.25 -16.50
N TYR A 108 -6.64 -7.87 -15.58
CA TYR A 108 -6.70 -6.62 -14.83
C TYR A 108 -5.51 -5.70 -15.10
N PHE A 109 -4.28 -6.14 -14.80
CA PHE A 109 -3.07 -5.32 -14.92
C PHE A 109 -1.79 -6.17 -14.86
N GLU A 110 -0.68 -5.58 -15.29
CA GLU A 110 0.63 -6.24 -15.18
C GLU A 110 1.10 -6.33 -13.72
N MET A 111 1.71 -7.45 -13.35
CA MET A 111 2.28 -7.67 -12.01
C MET A 111 3.79 -7.58 -12.06
N GLY A 112 4.35 -6.62 -11.33
CA GLY A 112 5.77 -6.28 -11.38
C GLY A 112 6.55 -6.52 -10.10
N ASN A 113 7.87 -6.64 -10.27
CA ASN A 113 8.84 -6.62 -9.17
C ASN A 113 10.11 -5.85 -9.59
N ILE A 114 11.03 -5.62 -8.65
CA ILE A 114 12.31 -4.95 -8.95
C ILE A 114 13.38 -5.92 -9.43
N TYR A 115 14.24 -5.42 -10.30
CA TYR A 115 15.53 -5.99 -10.63
C TYR A 115 16.63 -5.20 -9.90
N SER A 116 17.38 -5.86 -9.03
CA SER A 116 18.59 -5.31 -8.38
C SER A 116 19.87 -6.10 -8.64
N GLY A 117 19.80 -7.10 -9.52
CA GLY A 117 20.95 -7.81 -10.08
C GLY A 117 20.54 -9.14 -10.72
N ALA A 118 21.46 -9.78 -11.44
CA ALA A 118 21.20 -11.00 -12.22
C ALA A 118 20.61 -12.17 -11.41
N GLY A 119 20.72 -12.14 -10.07
CA GLY A 119 20.02 -13.07 -9.18
C GLY A 119 18.49 -13.04 -9.29
N ASN A 120 17.88 -11.92 -9.73
CA ASN A 120 16.44 -11.78 -9.97
C ASN A 120 15.91 -12.63 -11.12
N LEU A 121 16.74 -13.04 -12.09
CA LEU A 121 16.30 -13.81 -13.25
C LEU A 121 17.13 -15.08 -13.46
N ASN A 122 17.85 -15.50 -12.41
CA ASN A 122 18.62 -16.75 -12.42
C ASN A 122 17.73 -17.91 -11.91
N PRO A 123 17.31 -18.86 -12.76
CA PRO A 123 16.44 -19.97 -12.37
C PRO A 123 17.11 -20.98 -11.43
N GLY A 124 18.42 -20.89 -11.22
CA GLY A 124 19.18 -21.71 -10.27
C GLY A 124 19.07 -21.27 -8.81
N ASN A 125 18.23 -20.28 -8.48
CA ASN A 125 18.00 -19.87 -7.08
C ASN A 125 16.54 -19.42 -6.83
N THR A 126 16.12 -19.44 -5.56
CA THR A 126 14.74 -19.12 -5.13
C THR A 126 14.28 -17.72 -5.53
N ARG A 127 15.17 -16.71 -5.49
CA ARG A 127 14.85 -15.32 -5.88
C ARG A 127 14.44 -15.27 -7.35
N GLY A 128 15.23 -15.89 -8.22
CA GLY A 128 14.98 -15.94 -9.65
C GLY A 128 13.77 -16.79 -10.03
N LEU A 129 13.54 -17.91 -9.33
CA LEU A 129 12.32 -18.71 -9.50
C LEU A 129 11.07 -17.91 -9.13
N LEU A 130 11.00 -17.30 -7.94
CA LEU A 130 9.84 -16.50 -7.52
C LEU A 130 9.61 -15.30 -8.43
N THR A 131 10.67 -14.56 -8.78
CA THR A 131 10.57 -13.40 -9.70
C THR A 131 10.07 -13.83 -11.08
N SER A 132 10.57 -14.97 -11.59
CA SER A 132 10.18 -15.47 -12.91
C SER A 132 8.76 -16.02 -12.95
N SER A 133 8.34 -16.71 -11.89
CA SER A 133 7.01 -17.31 -11.79
C SER A 133 5.91 -16.29 -11.55
N HIS A 134 6.07 -15.35 -10.60
CA HIS A 134 4.95 -14.50 -10.17
C HIS A 134 4.79 -13.18 -10.94
N PHE A 135 5.79 -12.68 -11.68
CA PHE A 135 5.76 -11.33 -12.27
C PHE A 135 6.03 -11.31 -13.78
N ASN A 136 5.36 -10.44 -14.54
CA ASN A 136 5.45 -10.33 -16.00
C ASN A 136 6.08 -9.01 -16.51
N ILE A 137 6.23 -8.00 -15.65
CA ILE A 137 6.99 -6.77 -15.89
C ILE A 137 8.01 -6.53 -14.79
N LEU A 138 9.10 -5.79 -15.08
CA LEU A 138 10.15 -5.49 -14.11
C LEU A 138 10.57 -4.01 -14.17
N THR A 139 11.00 -3.47 -13.03
CA THR A 139 11.64 -2.15 -12.91
C THR A 139 13.08 -2.32 -12.42
N ALA A 140 14.06 -1.58 -12.96
CA ALA A 140 15.40 -1.53 -12.37
C ALA A 140 15.39 -0.70 -11.08
N GLU A 141 15.79 -1.27 -9.93
CA GLU A 141 15.81 -0.55 -8.64
C GLU A 141 16.74 0.67 -8.68
N ASN A 142 17.88 0.54 -9.37
CA ASN A 142 18.91 1.58 -9.46
C ASN A 142 19.65 1.66 -10.81
N SER A 143 19.79 0.55 -11.56
CA SER A 143 20.68 0.51 -12.73
C SER A 143 20.21 1.32 -13.95
N MET A 144 19.00 1.87 -13.93
CA MET A 144 18.48 2.78 -14.97
C MET A 144 18.31 4.24 -14.49
N LYS A 145 18.74 4.55 -13.26
CA LYS A 145 18.74 5.92 -12.74
C LYS A 145 19.87 6.76 -13.37
N PRO A 146 19.75 8.10 -13.44
CA PRO A 146 20.67 8.91 -14.26
C PRO A 146 22.14 8.87 -13.88
N GLU A 147 22.47 8.67 -12.59
CA GLU A 147 23.86 8.50 -12.13
C GLU A 147 24.46 7.13 -12.48
N SER A 148 23.62 6.11 -12.71
CA SER A 148 24.08 4.82 -13.22
C SER A 148 24.32 4.89 -14.72
N LEU A 149 23.43 5.55 -15.47
CA LEU A 149 23.49 5.64 -16.94
C LEU A 149 24.52 6.67 -17.44
N SER A 150 24.89 7.66 -16.63
CA SER A 150 25.89 8.67 -17.02
C SER A 150 26.65 9.25 -15.82
N SER A 151 27.80 9.86 -16.08
CA SER A 151 28.65 10.49 -15.07
C SER A 151 29.24 11.82 -15.57
N GLY A 152 29.56 12.72 -14.63
CA GLY A 152 30.17 14.02 -14.95
C GLY A 152 29.88 15.09 -13.90
N ARG A 153 30.74 16.12 -13.84
CA ARG A 153 30.59 17.26 -12.93
C ARG A 153 29.88 18.43 -13.61
N ALA A 154 29.28 19.33 -12.82
CA ALA A 154 28.76 20.59 -13.36
C ALA A 154 29.86 21.37 -14.09
N GLY A 155 29.53 21.88 -15.29
CA GLY A 155 30.45 22.62 -16.15
C GLY A 155 31.34 21.73 -17.04
N GLN A 156 31.13 20.41 -17.03
CA GLN A 156 31.81 19.45 -17.90
C GLN A 156 30.77 18.73 -18.77
N LYS A 157 31.18 18.28 -19.97
CA LYS A 157 30.35 17.38 -20.79
C LYS A 157 30.24 16.02 -20.09
N GLY A 158 29.04 15.46 -20.06
CA GLY A 158 28.79 14.13 -19.51
C GLY A 158 29.42 13.00 -20.31
N THR A 159 29.69 11.89 -19.62
CA THR A 159 30.05 10.59 -20.19
C THR A 159 28.91 9.62 -19.93
N PHE A 160 28.40 8.96 -20.97
CA PHE A 160 27.42 7.89 -20.83
C PHE A 160 28.12 6.56 -20.53
N ASN A 161 27.54 5.79 -19.61
CA ASN A 161 28.01 4.45 -19.23
C ASN A 161 27.35 3.35 -20.07
N ILE A 162 26.34 3.72 -20.86
CA ILE A 162 25.63 2.88 -21.84
C ILE A 162 26.03 3.26 -23.27
N PHE A 163 26.19 2.26 -24.13
CA PHE A 163 26.43 2.39 -25.57
C PHE A 163 26.19 1.03 -26.25
N PRO A 164 25.99 0.94 -27.58
CA PRO A 164 25.82 -0.35 -28.25
C PRO A 164 26.95 -1.34 -27.94
N GLY A 165 26.63 -2.46 -27.29
CA GLY A 165 27.60 -3.45 -26.81
C GLY A 165 28.23 -3.18 -25.43
N SER A 166 27.74 -2.22 -24.65
CA SER A 166 28.13 -2.10 -23.23
C SER A 166 27.65 -3.30 -22.42
N ASN A 167 28.40 -3.63 -21.36
CA ASN A 167 28.01 -4.64 -20.37
C ASN A 167 27.47 -3.96 -19.10
N HIS A 168 26.69 -2.89 -19.25
CA HIS A 168 26.16 -2.14 -18.12
C HIS A 168 25.03 -2.94 -17.44
N ALA A 169 24.80 -2.69 -16.14
CA ALA A 169 23.80 -3.45 -15.38
C ALA A 169 22.36 -3.29 -15.91
N SER A 170 22.06 -2.18 -16.60
CA SER A 170 20.80 -1.99 -17.34
C SER A 170 20.70 -2.85 -18.59
N ASP A 171 21.80 -3.01 -19.35
CA ASP A 171 21.82 -3.82 -20.57
C ASP A 171 21.63 -5.30 -20.23
N GLN A 172 22.30 -5.76 -19.17
CA GLN A 172 22.09 -7.09 -18.60
C GLN A 172 20.64 -7.29 -18.12
N PHE A 173 20.04 -6.29 -17.50
CA PHE A 173 18.65 -6.34 -17.05
C PHE A 173 17.67 -6.45 -18.23
N VAL A 174 17.71 -5.51 -19.17
CA VAL A 174 16.74 -5.44 -20.27
C VAL A 174 16.90 -6.63 -21.22
N SER A 175 18.13 -7.10 -21.46
CA SER A 175 18.36 -8.35 -22.23
C SER A 175 17.84 -9.60 -21.54
N GLN A 176 17.99 -9.74 -20.21
CA GLN A 176 17.43 -10.87 -19.46
C GLN A 176 15.89 -10.82 -19.42
N ALA A 177 15.30 -9.62 -19.28
CA ALA A 177 13.85 -9.43 -19.36
C ALA A 177 13.33 -9.85 -20.75
N GLN A 178 13.95 -9.35 -21.82
CA GLN A 178 13.63 -9.72 -23.21
C GLN A 178 13.73 -11.24 -23.44
N ALA A 179 14.83 -11.86 -23.03
CA ALA A 179 15.03 -13.31 -23.16
C ALA A 179 14.02 -14.14 -22.35
N SER A 180 13.44 -13.56 -21.30
CA SER A 180 12.42 -14.18 -20.45
C SER A 180 10.98 -13.81 -20.85
N GLY A 181 10.78 -13.07 -21.95
CA GLY A 181 9.47 -12.59 -22.39
C GLY A 181 8.82 -11.57 -21.44
N LYS A 182 9.59 -10.94 -20.55
CA LYS A 182 9.11 -9.96 -19.58
C LYS A 182 9.25 -8.54 -20.12
N LYS A 183 8.24 -7.71 -19.83
CA LYS A 183 8.28 -6.28 -20.13
C LYS A 183 9.18 -5.55 -19.12
N VAL A 184 9.60 -4.35 -19.49
CA VAL A 184 10.36 -3.44 -18.63
C VAL A 184 9.62 -2.11 -18.52
N HIS A 185 9.61 -1.58 -17.30
CA HIS A 185 9.32 -0.18 -17.04
C HIS A 185 10.63 0.57 -16.79
N GLY A 186 10.86 1.63 -17.56
CA GLY A 186 12.05 2.46 -17.46
C GLY A 186 11.92 3.47 -16.31
N HIS A 187 12.80 3.36 -15.32
CA HIS A 187 12.85 4.24 -14.15
C HIS A 187 14.30 4.71 -13.94
N VAL A 188 14.65 5.99 -14.10
CA VAL A 188 13.85 7.19 -14.42
C VAL A 188 14.68 8.12 -15.29
N LEU A 189 14.04 8.88 -16.19
CA LEU A 189 14.76 9.85 -17.05
C LEU A 189 15.17 11.13 -16.31
N VAL A 190 14.27 11.76 -15.56
CA VAL A 190 14.52 13.03 -14.87
C VAL A 190 14.13 12.93 -13.40
N TRP A 191 15.10 13.05 -12.50
CA TRP A 191 14.87 13.09 -11.06
C TRP A 191 15.70 14.18 -10.39
N HIS A 192 15.29 14.62 -9.21
CA HIS A 192 16.05 15.57 -8.40
C HIS A 192 17.19 14.88 -7.63
N SER A 193 17.02 13.59 -7.30
CA SER A 193 18.02 12.71 -6.69
C SER A 193 18.72 11.83 -7.73
N GLN A 194 19.76 11.10 -7.30
CA GLN A 194 20.56 10.12 -8.07
C GLN A 194 20.86 10.56 -9.51
N SER A 195 21.19 11.84 -9.68
CA SER A 195 21.38 12.50 -10.98
C SER A 195 22.72 13.22 -11.04
N PRO A 196 23.54 13.00 -12.08
CA PRO A 196 24.90 13.51 -12.10
C PRO A 196 24.91 15.00 -12.46
N ASN A 197 25.73 15.76 -11.74
CA ASN A 197 25.75 17.22 -11.77
C ASN A 197 26.03 17.82 -13.17
N TRP A 198 26.54 17.05 -14.14
CA TRP A 198 26.73 17.52 -15.50
C TRP A 198 25.40 17.85 -16.20
N VAL A 199 24.29 17.19 -15.85
CA VAL A 199 23.01 17.36 -16.55
C VAL A 199 22.30 18.65 -16.08
N ASN A 200 22.03 18.74 -14.78
CA ASN A 200 21.18 19.78 -14.19
C ASN A 200 21.95 20.82 -13.34
N GLY A 201 23.28 20.71 -13.25
CA GLY A 201 24.13 21.57 -12.42
C GLY A 201 24.21 21.17 -10.94
N GLY A 202 23.29 20.34 -10.45
CA GLY A 202 23.18 19.94 -9.05
C GLY A 202 22.96 21.11 -8.08
N THR A 203 23.29 20.90 -6.81
CA THR A 203 23.14 21.92 -5.76
C THR A 203 24.20 23.02 -5.84
N ASN A 204 25.41 22.70 -6.32
CA ASN A 204 26.57 23.60 -6.32
C ASN A 204 26.82 24.30 -7.67
N GLY A 205 26.34 23.76 -8.79
CA GLY A 205 26.46 24.40 -10.10
C GLY A 205 25.48 25.57 -10.26
N ASN A 206 25.78 26.44 -11.24
CA ASN A 206 24.96 27.59 -11.60
C ASN A 206 24.69 27.59 -13.11
N TYR A 207 24.02 26.54 -13.60
CA TYR A 207 23.61 26.47 -15.00
C TYR A 207 22.49 27.47 -15.26
N THR A 208 22.43 27.95 -16.50
CA THR A 208 21.26 28.62 -17.06
C THR A 208 20.21 27.59 -17.48
N ARG A 209 18.96 28.05 -17.63
CA ARG A 209 17.85 27.28 -18.19
C ARG A 209 18.21 26.64 -19.53
N ALA A 210 18.82 27.40 -20.43
CA ALA A 210 19.20 26.92 -21.76
C ALA A 210 20.18 25.74 -21.69
N GLN A 211 21.22 25.82 -20.84
CA GLN A 211 22.19 24.75 -20.65
C GLN A 211 21.56 23.50 -20.02
N ALA A 212 20.73 23.66 -18.98
CA ALA A 212 20.05 22.54 -18.35
C ALA A 212 19.05 21.86 -19.31
N ARG A 213 18.38 22.63 -20.17
CA ARG A 213 17.46 22.14 -21.21
C ARG A 213 18.20 21.38 -22.32
N GLU A 214 19.31 21.91 -22.81
CA GLU A 214 20.16 21.23 -23.82
C GLU A 214 20.72 19.90 -23.29
N ASN A 215 21.24 19.89 -22.05
CA ASN A 215 21.73 18.68 -21.42
C ASN A 215 20.62 17.67 -21.14
N MET A 216 19.42 18.12 -20.78
CA MET A 216 18.24 17.26 -20.61
C MET A 216 17.86 16.59 -21.93
N GLU A 217 17.75 17.33 -23.03
CA GLU A 217 17.42 16.74 -24.33
C GLU A 217 18.49 15.72 -24.75
N LEU A 218 19.78 16.05 -24.60
CA LEU A 218 20.88 15.13 -24.89
C LEU A 218 20.81 13.84 -24.05
N TYR A 219 20.57 13.97 -22.75
CA TYR A 219 20.46 12.83 -21.83
C TYR A 219 19.25 11.96 -22.17
N VAL A 220 18.05 12.54 -22.22
CA VAL A 220 16.79 11.83 -22.51
C VAL A 220 16.89 11.10 -23.85
N LYS A 221 17.32 11.82 -24.90
CA LYS A 221 17.53 11.24 -26.23
C LYS A 221 18.45 10.01 -26.18
N THR A 222 19.63 10.17 -25.59
CA THR A 222 20.68 9.13 -25.61
C THR A 222 20.25 7.87 -24.85
N VAL A 223 19.57 8.04 -23.70
CA VAL A 223 19.05 6.91 -22.91
C VAL A 223 17.94 6.18 -23.64
N VAL A 224 16.97 6.94 -24.15
CA VAL A 224 15.79 6.39 -24.82
C VAL A 224 16.18 5.70 -26.13
N GLU A 225 16.91 6.38 -27.02
CA GLU A 225 17.35 5.79 -28.29
C GLU A 225 18.23 4.56 -28.08
N HIS A 226 19.06 4.51 -27.03
CA HIS A 226 19.87 3.33 -26.70
C HIS A 226 18.98 2.12 -26.41
N PHE A 227 18.04 2.23 -25.46
CA PHE A 227 17.20 1.08 -25.11
C PHE A 227 16.22 0.69 -26.21
N ASP A 228 15.57 1.65 -26.87
CA ASP A 228 14.60 1.36 -27.94
C ASP A 228 15.27 0.76 -29.18
N THR A 229 16.54 1.12 -29.46
CA THR A 229 17.31 0.53 -30.58
C THR A 229 17.90 -0.84 -30.22
N GLN A 230 18.45 -1.02 -29.01
CA GLN A 230 19.10 -2.28 -28.60
C GLN A 230 18.07 -3.35 -28.18
N TYR A 231 16.93 -2.95 -27.62
CA TYR A 231 15.91 -3.82 -27.03
C TYR A 231 14.48 -3.40 -27.45
N PRO A 232 14.18 -3.40 -28.76
CA PRO A 232 12.93 -2.85 -29.29
C PRO A 232 11.70 -3.51 -28.68
N GLY A 233 10.77 -2.68 -28.19
CA GLY A 233 9.50 -3.10 -27.59
C GLY A 233 9.59 -3.73 -26.19
N VAL A 234 10.78 -3.79 -25.58
CA VAL A 234 10.96 -4.37 -24.23
C VAL A 234 10.58 -3.36 -23.15
N ILE A 235 11.00 -2.10 -23.29
CA ILE A 235 10.53 -1.02 -22.44
C ILE A 235 9.18 -0.55 -22.99
N THR A 236 8.12 -0.72 -22.19
CA THR A 236 6.75 -0.36 -22.60
C THR A 236 6.31 0.99 -22.06
N THR A 237 6.90 1.42 -20.94
CA THR A 237 6.53 2.64 -20.20
C THR A 237 7.76 3.27 -19.54
N TRP A 238 7.75 4.58 -19.36
CA TRP A 238 8.82 5.34 -18.69
C TRP A 238 8.27 6.26 -17.60
N ASP A 239 8.90 6.22 -16.42
CA ASP A 239 8.92 7.35 -15.50
C ASP A 239 9.79 8.45 -16.12
N VAL A 240 9.15 9.47 -16.68
CA VAL A 240 9.87 10.59 -17.30
C VAL A 240 10.37 11.55 -16.23
N VAL A 241 9.51 11.93 -15.29
CA VAL A 241 9.84 12.81 -14.16
C VAL A 241 9.40 12.14 -12.86
N ASN A 242 10.34 12.00 -11.93
CA ASN A 242 10.08 11.46 -10.60
C ASN A 242 10.15 12.56 -9.52
N GLU A 243 9.22 12.53 -8.57
CA GLU A 243 9.23 13.30 -7.31
C GLU A 243 9.55 14.80 -7.46
N ALA A 244 8.83 15.49 -8.33
CA ALA A 244 8.98 16.93 -8.53
C ALA A 244 8.33 17.77 -7.41
N PHE A 245 7.31 17.25 -6.73
CA PHE A 245 6.63 17.90 -5.61
C PHE A 245 7.35 17.72 -4.27
N ILE A 246 7.07 18.60 -3.31
CA ILE A 246 7.48 18.46 -1.90
C ILE A 246 6.89 17.19 -1.25
N ASP A 247 7.53 16.73 -0.16
CA ASP A 247 7.29 15.41 0.42
C ASP A 247 5.85 15.22 0.94
N GLU A 248 5.39 16.14 1.78
CA GLU A 248 4.10 16.12 2.47
C GLU A 248 3.21 17.27 1.98
N LEU A 249 2.01 16.93 1.52
CA LEU A 249 0.96 17.87 1.14
C LEU A 249 -0.42 17.26 1.42
N PRO A 250 -0.84 17.16 2.70
CA PRO A 250 -2.09 16.49 3.07
C PRO A 250 -3.34 17.19 2.53
N SER A 251 -3.29 18.51 2.29
CA SER A 251 -4.39 19.28 1.70
C SER A 251 -3.87 20.53 0.97
N ILE A 252 -4.72 21.13 0.13
CA ILE A 252 -4.46 22.41 -0.56
C ILE A 252 -5.64 23.37 -0.43
N PRO A 253 -5.41 24.70 -0.43
CA PRO A 253 -6.48 25.69 -0.48
C PRO A 253 -7.19 25.71 -1.85
N GLU A 254 -8.41 26.25 -1.87
CA GLU A 254 -9.12 26.55 -3.13
C GLU A 254 -8.34 27.57 -3.96
N GLY A 255 -8.25 27.36 -5.28
CA GLY A 255 -7.44 28.19 -6.17
C GLY A 255 -5.92 27.97 -6.08
N ALA A 256 -5.47 26.90 -5.42
CA ALA A 256 -4.05 26.52 -5.39
C ALA A 256 -3.45 26.37 -6.81
N ASN A 257 -2.20 26.84 -6.96
CA ASN A 257 -1.39 26.63 -8.16
C ASN A 257 -0.32 25.57 -7.86
N TRP A 258 -0.32 24.46 -8.60
CA TRP A 258 0.59 23.34 -8.41
C TRP A 258 2.08 23.73 -8.43
N LYS A 259 2.45 24.77 -9.20
CA LYS A 259 3.83 25.28 -9.30
C LYS A 259 4.39 25.77 -7.97
N ASN A 260 3.52 26.12 -7.01
CA ASN A 260 3.91 26.53 -5.66
C ASN A 260 4.38 25.36 -4.77
N TYR A 261 4.11 24.11 -5.16
CA TYR A 261 4.38 22.91 -4.37
C TYR A 261 5.53 22.05 -4.93
N LEU A 262 6.24 22.54 -5.95
CA LEU A 262 7.44 21.92 -6.47
C LEU A 262 8.62 22.04 -5.49
N ARG A 263 9.57 21.10 -5.55
CA ARG A 263 10.88 21.22 -4.89
C ARG A 263 11.66 22.41 -5.46
N ARG A 264 12.18 23.28 -4.59
CA ARG A 264 12.83 24.54 -5.00
C ARG A 264 14.28 24.65 -4.53
N GLY A 265 15.05 25.48 -5.22
CA GLY A 265 16.45 25.78 -4.88
C GLY A 265 17.28 24.50 -4.78
N ASN A 266 17.95 24.29 -3.64
CA ASN A 266 18.84 23.14 -3.44
C ASN A 266 18.11 21.79 -3.30
N GLN A 267 16.77 21.76 -3.26
CA GLN A 267 16.00 20.51 -3.33
C GLN A 267 15.88 19.96 -4.76
N SER A 268 16.11 20.80 -5.79
CA SER A 268 16.02 20.38 -7.19
C SER A 268 16.97 21.20 -8.07
N GLY A 269 18.05 20.58 -8.52
CA GLY A 269 18.97 21.17 -9.49
C GLY A 269 18.27 21.60 -10.79
N TRP A 270 17.20 20.89 -11.16
CA TRP A 270 16.34 21.24 -12.29
C TRP A 270 15.62 22.57 -12.08
N TYR A 271 14.83 22.70 -11.01
CA TYR A 271 14.12 23.95 -10.70
C TYR A 271 15.10 25.12 -10.55
N LYS A 272 16.22 24.89 -9.85
CA LYS A 272 17.28 25.89 -9.66
C LYS A 272 17.82 26.40 -11.00
N SER A 273 18.24 25.49 -11.88
CA SER A 273 18.84 25.86 -13.17
C SER A 273 17.81 26.44 -14.14
N TYR A 274 16.55 25.96 -14.14
CA TYR A 274 15.48 26.55 -14.94
C TYR A 274 15.04 27.93 -14.45
N SER A 275 15.30 28.29 -13.17
CA SER A 275 15.11 29.64 -12.65
C SER A 275 16.17 30.64 -13.14
N ASN A 276 17.30 30.17 -13.67
CA ASN A 276 18.44 31.00 -14.03
C ASN A 276 18.40 31.43 -15.51
N GLY A 277 18.44 32.74 -15.76
CA GLY A 277 18.47 33.28 -17.12
C GLY A 277 17.14 33.15 -17.86
N MET A 278 16.01 33.11 -17.14
CA MET A 278 14.68 33.16 -17.72
C MET A 278 14.43 34.51 -18.41
N VAL A 279 13.64 34.47 -19.49
CA VAL A 279 13.02 35.66 -20.10
C VAL A 279 11.53 35.75 -19.72
N GLU A 280 10.89 36.87 -20.04
CA GLU A 280 9.46 37.07 -19.78
C GLU A 280 8.60 35.95 -20.39
N GLY A 281 7.63 35.44 -19.62
CA GLY A 281 6.77 34.32 -20.00
C GLY A 281 7.31 32.92 -19.72
N GLN A 282 8.56 32.77 -19.27
CA GLN A 282 9.11 31.48 -18.82
C GLN A 282 8.88 31.24 -17.32
N ASP A 283 8.64 29.98 -16.94
CA ASP A 283 8.48 29.57 -15.54
C ASP A 283 9.46 28.43 -15.19
N PRO A 284 10.03 28.37 -13.97
CA PRO A 284 10.95 27.29 -13.61
C PRO A 284 10.35 25.88 -13.75
N SER A 285 9.03 25.72 -13.57
CA SER A 285 8.30 24.45 -13.69
C SER A 285 8.30 23.85 -15.09
N ASP A 286 8.65 24.63 -16.12
CA ASP A 286 8.78 24.15 -17.51
C ASP A 286 9.77 23.00 -17.67
N PHE A 287 10.68 22.75 -16.71
CA PHE A 287 11.58 21.59 -16.76
C PHE A 287 10.82 20.26 -16.85
N ILE A 288 9.61 20.19 -16.28
CA ILE A 288 8.74 19.02 -16.37
C ILE A 288 8.19 18.90 -17.79
N TYR A 289 7.66 19.99 -18.34
CA TYR A 289 7.13 20.03 -19.70
C TYR A 289 8.19 19.66 -20.75
N ASP A 290 9.37 20.28 -20.68
CA ASP A 290 10.50 20.00 -21.56
C ASP A 290 10.93 18.52 -21.45
N ALA A 291 10.99 17.94 -20.25
CA ALA A 291 11.34 16.52 -20.07
C ALA A 291 10.38 15.57 -20.81
N PHE A 292 9.06 15.78 -20.67
CA PHE A 292 8.06 14.97 -21.38
C PHE A 292 8.07 15.22 -22.89
N VAL A 293 8.25 16.47 -23.35
CA VAL A 293 8.33 16.78 -24.78
C VAL A 293 9.55 16.10 -25.41
N PHE A 294 10.68 16.05 -24.71
CA PHE A 294 11.86 15.29 -25.16
C PHE A 294 11.60 13.79 -25.17
N ALA A 295 11.01 13.22 -24.12
CA ALA A 295 10.70 11.78 -24.10
C ALA A 295 9.76 11.40 -25.25
N ARG A 296 8.65 12.12 -25.44
CA ARG A 296 7.65 11.92 -26.50
C ARG A 296 8.23 12.01 -27.92
N LYS A 297 9.29 12.77 -28.10
CA LYS A 297 10.01 12.92 -29.38
C LYS A 297 10.88 11.70 -29.74
N TYR A 298 11.30 10.90 -28.75
CA TYR A 298 12.28 9.83 -28.93
C TYR A 298 11.76 8.42 -28.61
N THR A 299 10.58 8.25 -28.00
CA THR A 299 9.94 6.93 -27.80
C THR A 299 8.43 6.96 -28.00
N ASP A 300 7.90 5.79 -28.38
CA ASP A 300 6.47 5.48 -28.40
C ASP A 300 5.97 4.78 -27.13
N ALA A 301 6.85 4.48 -26.16
CA ALA A 301 6.48 3.98 -24.84
C ALA A 301 5.57 4.97 -24.08
N LYS A 302 4.68 4.46 -23.21
CA LYS A 302 3.77 5.36 -22.45
C LYS A 302 4.53 6.18 -21.41
N LEU A 303 4.18 7.46 -21.28
CA LEU A 303 4.93 8.42 -20.46
C LEU A 303 4.22 8.76 -19.14
N PHE A 304 4.91 8.51 -18.03
CA PHE A 304 4.39 8.67 -16.66
C PHE A 304 5.13 9.75 -15.85
N TYR A 305 4.37 10.42 -14.98
CA TYR A 305 4.91 11.15 -13.83
C TYR A 305 4.83 10.25 -12.58
N ASN A 306 5.91 10.05 -11.82
CA ASN A 306 5.92 9.16 -10.65
C ASN A 306 6.27 9.91 -9.36
N ASP A 307 5.61 9.58 -8.25
CA ASP A 307 5.81 10.25 -6.95
C ASP A 307 5.24 9.42 -5.78
N PHE A 308 5.77 9.63 -4.57
CA PHE A 308 5.23 9.07 -3.33
C PHE A 308 4.17 9.97 -2.69
N ASN A 309 3.53 9.49 -1.62
CA ASN A 309 2.45 10.19 -0.92
C ASN A 309 1.27 10.60 -1.82
N MET A 310 1.07 9.91 -2.95
CA MET A 310 -0.08 10.13 -3.83
C MET A 310 -1.43 9.72 -3.20
N TYR A 311 -1.43 9.05 -2.04
CA TYR A 311 -2.64 8.88 -1.22
C TYR A 311 -3.06 10.18 -0.50
N GLU A 312 -2.20 11.20 -0.44
CA GLU A 312 -2.51 12.49 0.17
C GLU A 312 -3.39 13.32 -0.76
N ASP A 313 -4.45 13.91 -0.21
CA ASP A 313 -5.45 14.64 -0.96
C ASP A 313 -4.88 15.89 -1.64
N GLY A 314 -4.02 16.64 -0.95
CA GLY A 314 -3.35 17.80 -1.53
C GLY A 314 -2.33 17.41 -2.61
N LYS A 315 -1.48 16.41 -2.35
CA LYS A 315 -0.41 16.00 -3.26
C LYS A 315 -0.95 15.40 -4.57
N SER A 316 -1.93 14.51 -4.49
CA SER A 316 -2.63 13.97 -5.68
C SER A 316 -3.34 15.06 -6.49
N LYS A 317 -3.96 16.05 -5.83
CA LYS A 317 -4.60 17.18 -6.55
C LYS A 317 -3.62 18.08 -7.29
N VAL A 318 -2.46 18.41 -6.72
CA VAL A 318 -1.48 19.25 -7.44
C VAL A 318 -0.83 18.50 -8.61
N ALA A 319 -0.63 17.19 -8.48
CA ALA A 319 -0.22 16.34 -9.61
C ALA A 319 -1.29 16.33 -10.72
N ALA A 320 -2.58 16.15 -10.38
CA ALA A 320 -3.67 16.21 -11.33
C ALA A 320 -3.83 17.59 -12.01
N MET A 321 -3.59 18.69 -11.28
CA MET A 321 -3.57 20.05 -11.84
C MET A 321 -2.43 20.24 -12.85
N MET A 322 -1.22 19.78 -12.51
CA MET A 322 -0.06 19.79 -13.41
C MET A 322 -0.36 19.00 -14.68
N VAL A 323 -0.83 17.76 -14.57
CA VAL A 323 -1.15 16.91 -15.72
C VAL A 323 -2.17 17.58 -16.64
N LYS A 324 -3.23 18.17 -16.08
CA LYS A 324 -4.24 18.92 -16.85
C LYS A 324 -3.62 20.11 -17.60
N GLU A 325 -2.80 20.93 -16.94
CA GLU A 325 -2.16 22.08 -17.56
C GLU A 325 -1.20 21.66 -18.68
N LEU A 326 -0.31 20.70 -18.41
CA LEU A 326 0.73 20.28 -19.36
C LEU A 326 0.15 19.52 -20.55
N ASN A 327 -0.85 18.67 -20.37
CA ASN A 327 -1.55 18.01 -21.48
C ASN A 327 -2.36 19.00 -22.33
N ALA A 328 -3.03 19.99 -21.71
CA ALA A 328 -3.75 21.02 -22.46
C ALA A 328 -2.79 21.92 -23.25
N ARG A 329 -1.65 22.28 -22.67
CA ARG A 329 -0.57 23.01 -23.36
C ARG A 329 -0.05 22.21 -24.56
N TYR A 330 0.33 20.96 -24.35
CA TYR A 330 0.87 20.10 -25.40
C TYR A 330 -0.09 19.96 -26.58
N LYS A 331 -1.37 19.68 -26.31
CA LYS A 331 -2.40 19.56 -27.36
C LYS A 331 -2.56 20.84 -28.20
N ASN A 332 -2.28 22.01 -27.63
CA ASN A 332 -2.33 23.29 -28.36
C ASN A 332 -1.04 23.56 -29.15
N GLU A 333 0.12 23.13 -28.64
CA GLU A 333 1.43 23.27 -29.31
C GLU A 333 1.67 22.19 -30.39
N HIS A 334 1.06 21.02 -30.22
CA HIS A 334 1.22 19.80 -31.03
C HIS A 334 -0.14 19.15 -31.39
N PRO A 335 -1.04 19.86 -32.10
CA PRO A 335 -2.35 19.33 -32.48
C PRO A 335 -2.28 18.11 -33.44
N GLU A 336 -1.12 17.81 -34.01
CA GLU A 336 -0.84 16.66 -34.85
C GLU A 336 -0.61 15.34 -34.10
N ASP A 337 -0.17 15.38 -32.83
CA ASP A 337 0.00 14.17 -32.02
C ASP A 337 -1.30 13.89 -31.24
N PRO A 338 -2.00 12.77 -31.50
CA PRO A 338 -3.24 12.45 -30.80
C PRO A 338 -3.02 11.97 -29.35
N ARG A 339 -1.77 11.70 -28.94
CA ARG A 339 -1.42 11.23 -27.60
C ARG A 339 -1.45 12.36 -26.58
N GLN A 340 -1.65 12.00 -25.32
CA GLN A 340 -1.35 12.91 -24.21
C GLN A 340 0.18 13.03 -24.04
N LEU A 341 0.64 14.17 -23.52
CA LEU A 341 2.06 14.34 -23.18
C LEU A 341 2.44 13.49 -21.98
N ILE A 342 1.59 13.52 -20.95
CA ILE A 342 1.61 12.67 -19.78
C ILE A 342 0.39 11.76 -19.89
N GLU A 343 0.63 10.48 -20.16
CA GLU A 343 -0.43 9.47 -20.35
C GLU A 343 -0.86 8.81 -19.03
N GLY A 344 -0.04 8.95 -17.98
CA GLY A 344 -0.41 8.44 -16.66
C GLY A 344 0.39 9.00 -15.49
N VAL A 345 -0.06 8.62 -14.28
CA VAL A 345 0.63 8.94 -13.02
C VAL A 345 0.94 7.67 -12.24
N GLY A 346 2.22 7.50 -11.91
CA GLY A 346 2.73 6.49 -10.99
C GLY A 346 2.53 6.91 -9.54
N MET A 347 1.85 6.05 -8.78
CA MET A 347 1.76 6.13 -7.33
C MET A 347 2.79 5.15 -6.75
N GLN A 348 3.91 5.65 -6.22
CA GLN A 348 4.95 4.79 -5.62
C GLN A 348 4.34 3.86 -4.57
N SER A 349 3.39 4.34 -3.77
CA SER A 349 2.63 3.49 -2.82
C SER A 349 3.51 2.81 -1.77
N HIS A 350 4.57 3.52 -1.37
CA HIS A 350 5.41 3.28 -0.20
C HIS A 350 4.61 3.46 1.12
N ASN A 351 3.67 2.57 1.35
CA ASN A 351 2.53 2.71 2.25
C ASN A 351 2.82 2.21 3.68
N TYR A 352 1.88 2.47 4.59
CA TYR A 352 1.95 2.16 6.02
C TYR A 352 0.61 1.57 6.46
N ILE A 353 0.62 0.41 7.17
CA ILE A 353 -0.62 -0.30 7.56
C ILE A 353 -1.65 0.63 8.22
N MET A 354 -1.18 1.58 9.05
CA MET A 354 -2.06 2.45 9.84
C MET A 354 -2.36 3.81 9.19
N ASP A 355 -1.40 4.40 8.47
CA ASP A 355 -1.52 5.79 7.99
C ASP A 355 -2.09 5.90 6.57
N THR A 356 -2.05 4.81 5.79
CA THR A 356 -2.57 4.74 4.41
C THR A 356 -3.68 3.70 4.27
N PRO A 357 -4.83 3.83 4.97
CA PRO A 357 -5.96 2.93 4.77
C PRO A 357 -6.45 2.99 3.30
N PRO A 358 -7.10 1.93 2.79
CA PRO A 358 -7.54 1.84 1.39
C PRO A 358 -8.32 3.07 0.88
N SER A 359 -9.16 3.69 1.72
CA SER A 359 -9.91 4.91 1.36
C SER A 359 -9.03 6.12 1.04
N LYS A 360 -7.87 6.30 1.71
CA LYS A 360 -6.92 7.36 1.34
C LYS A 360 -6.25 7.07 0.00
N VAL A 361 -5.87 5.82 -0.23
CA VAL A 361 -5.27 5.38 -1.50
C VAL A 361 -6.24 5.64 -2.65
N GLU A 362 -7.51 5.25 -2.48
CA GLU A 362 -8.57 5.48 -3.45
C GLU A 362 -8.88 6.97 -3.69
N ASN A 363 -8.94 7.80 -2.65
CA ASN A 363 -9.10 9.25 -2.82
C ASN A 363 -7.93 9.85 -3.64
N GLY A 364 -6.70 9.37 -3.40
CA GLY A 364 -5.53 9.67 -4.21
C GLY A 364 -5.71 9.28 -5.68
N MET A 365 -6.10 8.02 -5.92
CA MET A 365 -6.40 7.50 -7.27
C MET A 365 -7.47 8.34 -7.98
N LEU A 366 -8.60 8.64 -7.31
CA LEU A 366 -9.70 9.43 -7.88
C LEU A 366 -9.28 10.86 -8.22
N ASN A 367 -8.47 11.51 -7.37
CA ASN A 367 -7.91 12.83 -7.66
C ASN A 367 -7.06 12.80 -8.93
N LEU A 368 -6.21 11.79 -9.11
CA LEU A 368 -5.36 11.60 -10.29
C LEU A 368 -6.18 11.24 -11.55
N LEU A 369 -7.09 10.27 -11.45
CA LEU A 369 -8.02 9.88 -12.52
C LEU A 369 -8.87 11.06 -13.00
N SER A 370 -9.12 12.07 -12.14
CA SER A 370 -9.80 13.31 -12.55
C SER A 370 -9.07 14.08 -13.66
N ALA A 371 -7.80 13.79 -13.94
CA ALA A 371 -7.02 14.33 -15.05
C ALA A 371 -7.21 13.58 -16.39
N GLY A 372 -7.95 12.45 -16.38
CA GLY A 372 -8.22 11.67 -17.59
C GLY A 372 -6.97 11.00 -18.14
N VAL A 373 -6.17 10.43 -17.24
CA VAL A 373 -4.91 9.71 -17.51
C VAL A 373 -4.90 8.39 -16.74
N ASP A 374 -4.10 7.43 -17.18
CA ASP A 374 -3.99 6.13 -16.54
C ASP A 374 -3.14 6.19 -15.25
N LEU A 375 -3.17 5.13 -14.46
CA LEU A 375 -2.39 4.99 -13.24
C LEU A 375 -1.43 3.81 -13.32
N MET A 376 -0.39 3.87 -12.50
CA MET A 376 0.39 2.70 -12.09
C MET A 376 0.58 2.72 -10.59
N ILE A 377 0.59 1.53 -9.97
CA ILE A 377 1.10 1.34 -8.62
C ILE A 377 2.54 0.85 -8.79
N THR A 378 3.51 1.73 -8.57
CA THR A 378 4.87 1.59 -9.14
C THR A 378 5.90 0.97 -8.21
N GLU A 379 5.78 1.19 -6.89
CA GLU A 379 6.81 0.86 -5.90
C GLU A 379 6.18 0.31 -4.58
N LEU A 380 5.14 -0.53 -4.70
CA LEU A 380 4.32 -0.98 -3.57
C LEU A 380 5.14 -1.74 -2.52
N ASP A 381 5.20 -1.16 -1.33
CA ASP A 381 5.64 -1.81 -0.10
C ASP A 381 4.75 -1.32 1.06
N LEU A 382 4.53 -2.15 2.08
CA LEU A 382 3.56 -1.86 3.15
C LEU A 382 4.20 -2.00 4.53
N PHE A 383 4.68 -0.88 5.07
CA PHE A 383 5.38 -0.80 6.35
C PHE A 383 4.49 -1.30 7.52
N ALA A 384 4.94 -2.37 8.18
CA ALA A 384 4.26 -3.02 9.30
C ALA A 384 4.51 -2.44 10.72
N TRP A 385 5.35 -1.42 10.89
CA TRP A 385 5.63 -0.80 12.19
C TRP A 385 5.42 0.72 12.17
N TYR A 386 5.42 1.29 13.37
CA TYR A 386 5.43 2.73 13.58
C TYR A 386 6.88 3.19 13.90
N PRO A 387 7.30 4.43 13.57
CA PRO A 387 8.62 4.97 13.94
C PRO A 387 9.04 4.82 15.42
N TRP A 388 8.10 4.72 16.37
CA TRP A 388 8.39 4.46 17.80
C TRP A 388 8.73 3.00 18.11
N ASN A 389 8.16 2.08 17.31
CA ASN A 389 8.36 0.64 17.39
C ASN A 389 9.55 0.20 16.53
N ALA A 390 10.63 1.00 16.55
CA ALA A 390 11.78 0.86 15.68
C ALA A 390 12.46 -0.52 15.85
N GLU A 391 12.11 -1.43 14.95
CA GLU A 391 13.13 -2.23 14.30
C GLU A 391 14.21 -1.34 13.66
N PRO A 392 15.46 -1.82 13.49
CA PRO A 392 16.59 -0.97 13.17
C PRO A 392 16.37 -0.09 11.94
N THR A 393 16.13 1.20 12.15
CA THR A 393 16.09 2.18 11.07
C THR A 393 17.49 2.31 10.47
N GLY A 394 17.63 1.91 9.21
CA GLY A 394 18.87 2.00 8.44
C GLY A 394 19.74 0.76 8.53
N GLY A 395 19.99 0.14 7.37
CA GLY A 395 21.19 -0.65 7.11
C GLY A 395 21.22 -2.08 7.68
N SER A 396 21.07 -2.20 8.99
CA SER A 396 21.48 -3.37 9.77
C SER A 396 20.45 -4.50 9.78
N LEU A 397 20.91 -5.72 9.53
CA LEU A 397 20.16 -6.97 9.77
C LEU A 397 20.35 -7.51 11.20
N ALA A 398 21.15 -6.84 12.04
CA ALA A 398 21.39 -7.28 13.42
C ALA A 398 20.11 -7.16 14.25
N GLY A 399 19.55 -8.30 14.66
CA GLY A 399 18.29 -8.37 15.41
C GLY A 399 17.03 -8.45 14.55
N TYR A 400 17.15 -8.57 13.22
CA TYR A 400 16.01 -8.85 12.34
C TYR A 400 15.31 -10.16 12.74
N LYS A 401 13.97 -10.16 12.69
CA LYS A 401 13.09 -11.34 12.78
C LYS A 401 11.94 -11.20 11.79
N ASP A 402 11.49 -12.30 11.21
CA ASP A 402 10.23 -12.34 10.47
C ASP A 402 9.04 -12.09 11.43
N LEU A 403 7.92 -11.53 10.94
CA LEU A 403 6.78 -11.13 11.79
C LEU A 403 6.25 -12.27 12.66
N ARG A 404 6.04 -13.44 12.07
CA ARG A 404 5.66 -14.67 12.78
C ARG A 404 6.51 -14.96 14.03
N ASP A 405 7.81 -14.64 14.03
CA ASP A 405 8.77 -15.01 15.07
C ASP A 405 8.94 -13.98 16.20
N ARG A 406 8.01 -13.02 16.29
CA ARG A 406 8.01 -11.94 17.28
C ARG A 406 7.01 -12.18 18.40
N GLY A 407 7.51 -12.24 19.64
CA GLY A 407 6.68 -12.30 20.84
C GLY A 407 6.26 -10.89 21.33
N ILE A 408 5.52 -10.83 22.45
CA ILE A 408 5.03 -9.57 23.02
C ILE A 408 6.15 -8.55 23.31
N GLY A 409 7.32 -9.02 23.75
CA GLY A 409 8.48 -8.15 24.01
C GLY A 409 9.13 -7.58 22.75
N ASP A 410 8.91 -8.18 21.58
CA ASP A 410 9.46 -7.73 20.30
C ASP A 410 8.57 -6.70 19.60
N ILE A 411 7.30 -6.55 20.03
CA ILE A 411 6.33 -5.60 19.46
C ILE A 411 6.12 -4.34 20.31
N ILE A 412 6.75 -4.27 21.48
CA ILE A 412 6.80 -3.06 22.32
C ILE A 412 7.98 -2.22 21.84
N GLY A 413 7.70 -0.97 21.45
CA GLY A 413 8.73 -0.07 20.92
C GLY A 413 9.82 0.27 21.93
N ALA A 414 11.03 0.47 21.42
CA ALA A 414 12.20 0.82 22.23
C ALA A 414 12.23 2.30 22.65
N THR A 415 11.48 3.18 21.96
CA THR A 415 11.56 4.64 22.15
C THR A 415 10.18 5.32 22.09
N GLY A 416 10.10 6.57 22.56
CA GLY A 416 8.85 7.32 22.64
C GLY A 416 8.13 7.19 24.00
N THR A 417 6.94 7.76 24.09
CA THR A 417 6.09 7.71 25.29
C THR A 417 5.62 6.29 25.59
N GLU A 418 5.08 6.04 26.79
CA GLU A 418 4.54 4.73 27.15
C GLU A 418 3.38 4.29 26.22
N GLU A 419 2.52 5.23 25.81
CA GLU A 419 1.44 4.98 24.84
C GLU A 419 1.99 4.63 23.45
N GLN A 420 3.07 5.29 23.02
CA GLN A 420 3.75 5.03 21.75
C GLN A 420 4.47 3.68 21.74
N ARG A 421 5.22 3.33 22.80
CA ARG A 421 5.92 2.04 22.90
C ARG A 421 4.94 0.88 22.96
N ASN A 422 3.84 1.02 23.70
CA ASN A 422 2.81 -0.01 23.80
C ASN A 422 1.76 0.06 22.67
N TYR A 423 2.06 0.68 21.51
CA TYR A 423 1.09 0.94 20.44
C TYR A 423 0.23 -0.28 20.06
N TRP A 424 0.89 -1.43 19.84
CA TRP A 424 0.23 -2.69 19.46
C TRP A 424 -0.49 -3.34 20.64
N VAL A 425 0.17 -3.44 21.80
CA VAL A 425 -0.39 -4.04 23.02
C VAL A 425 -1.65 -3.29 23.50
N ASN A 426 -1.66 -1.96 23.42
CA ASN A 426 -2.81 -1.11 23.72
C ASN A 426 -4.00 -1.31 22.76
N ARG A 427 -3.82 -2.04 21.66
CA ARG A 427 -4.84 -2.43 20.68
C ARG A 427 -5.22 -3.92 20.76
N GLY A 428 -4.76 -4.63 21.79
CA GLY A 428 -5.00 -6.07 21.97
C GLY A 428 -4.05 -6.98 21.19
N ILE A 429 -3.07 -6.42 20.47
CA ILE A 429 -2.12 -7.17 19.66
C ILE A 429 -0.94 -7.63 20.53
N THR A 430 -0.67 -8.94 20.53
CA THR A 430 0.22 -9.60 21.50
C THR A 430 1.48 -10.21 20.89
N ASN A 431 1.51 -10.39 19.57
CA ASN A 431 2.63 -10.99 18.84
C ASN A 431 2.64 -10.53 17.37
N GLY A 432 3.74 -10.78 16.66
CA GLY A 432 3.87 -10.32 15.26
C GLY A 432 3.06 -11.12 14.23
N SER A 433 2.58 -12.33 14.54
CA SER A 433 1.70 -13.08 13.62
C SER A 433 0.35 -12.37 13.45
N GLU A 434 -0.13 -11.66 14.48
CA GLU A 434 -1.32 -10.81 14.38
C GLU A 434 -1.09 -9.57 13.50
N ILE A 435 0.12 -8.99 13.55
CA ILE A 435 0.53 -7.89 12.65
C ILE A 435 0.62 -8.38 11.20
N GLU A 436 1.10 -9.61 10.99
CA GLU A 436 1.19 -10.24 9.65
C GLU A 436 -0.20 -10.45 9.02
N VAL A 437 -1.20 -10.88 9.80
CA VAL A 437 -2.60 -10.96 9.34
C VAL A 437 -3.16 -9.58 9.00
N ILE A 438 -2.94 -8.56 9.84
CA ILE A 438 -3.38 -7.19 9.55
C ILE A 438 -2.73 -6.65 8.26
N GLN A 439 -1.44 -6.93 8.04
CA GLN A 439 -0.75 -6.57 6.80
C GLN A 439 -1.39 -7.23 5.59
N ALA A 440 -1.73 -8.51 5.70
CA ALA A 440 -2.38 -9.29 4.65
C ALA A 440 -3.79 -8.75 4.33
N GLU A 441 -4.60 -8.42 5.34
CA GLU A 441 -5.92 -7.83 5.14
C GLU A 441 -5.86 -6.47 4.40
N VAL A 442 -4.88 -5.61 4.72
CA VAL A 442 -4.68 -4.33 4.02
C VAL A 442 -4.20 -4.55 2.58
N PHE A 443 -3.31 -5.51 2.33
CA PHE A 443 -2.94 -5.88 0.95
C PHE A 443 -4.14 -6.42 0.16
N ALA A 444 -4.96 -7.30 0.73
CA ALA A 444 -6.16 -7.80 0.05
C ALA A 444 -7.14 -6.68 -0.31
N GLU A 445 -7.37 -5.73 0.59
CA GLU A 445 -8.19 -4.54 0.30
C GLU A 445 -7.58 -3.65 -0.79
N TYR A 446 -6.26 -3.44 -0.81
CA TYR A 446 -5.59 -2.73 -1.91
C TYR A 446 -5.77 -3.45 -3.25
N LEU A 447 -5.57 -4.77 -3.31
CA LEU A 447 -5.66 -5.49 -4.58
C LEU A 447 -7.11 -5.56 -5.08
N ARG A 448 -8.11 -5.67 -4.19
CA ARG A 448 -9.53 -5.50 -4.55
C ARG A 448 -9.79 -4.10 -5.11
N LEU A 449 -9.27 -3.06 -4.45
CA LEU A 449 -9.34 -1.68 -4.91
C LEU A 449 -8.67 -1.49 -6.28
N TYR A 450 -7.54 -2.15 -6.57
CA TYR A 450 -6.89 -2.03 -7.87
C TYR A 450 -7.64 -2.80 -8.97
N LYS A 451 -8.14 -4.03 -8.71
CA LYS A 451 -8.98 -4.79 -9.67
C LYS A 451 -10.18 -3.97 -10.13
N ASN A 452 -10.80 -3.29 -9.18
CA ASN A 452 -11.92 -2.37 -9.33
C ASN A 452 -11.64 -1.21 -10.31
N TYR A 453 -10.42 -0.66 -10.32
CA TYR A 453 -10.00 0.44 -11.21
C TYR A 453 -9.15 -0.04 -12.41
N SER A 454 -9.12 -1.34 -12.72
CA SER A 454 -8.15 -1.94 -13.65
C SER A 454 -8.15 -1.39 -15.08
N ALA A 455 -9.30 -0.95 -15.63
CA ALA A 455 -9.36 -0.24 -16.92
C ALA A 455 -8.64 1.13 -16.94
N SER A 456 -8.07 1.53 -15.81
CA SER A 456 -7.25 2.72 -15.63
C SER A 456 -5.93 2.42 -14.90
N ILE A 457 -5.56 1.15 -14.69
CA ILE A 457 -4.30 0.76 -14.04
C ILE A 457 -3.54 -0.14 -15.02
N ASP A 458 -2.39 0.32 -15.51
CA ASP A 458 -1.56 -0.50 -16.40
C ASP A 458 -0.86 -1.63 -15.61
N ARG A 459 -0.49 -1.36 -14.34
CA ARG A 459 0.47 -2.17 -13.59
C ARG A 459 0.40 -1.98 -12.07
N VAL A 460 0.64 -3.07 -11.33
CA VAL A 460 0.98 -3.08 -9.90
C VAL A 460 2.34 -3.74 -9.69
N THR A 461 3.32 -3.01 -9.14
CA THR A 461 4.70 -3.46 -8.92
C THR A 461 5.06 -3.42 -7.44
N PHE A 462 5.64 -4.50 -6.91
CA PHE A 462 6.17 -4.54 -5.54
C PHE A 462 7.64 -4.12 -5.48
N TRP A 463 8.01 -3.27 -4.52
CA TRP A 463 9.37 -2.71 -4.41
C TRP A 463 10.34 -3.58 -3.62
N GLY A 464 10.50 -4.80 -4.11
CA GLY A 464 11.31 -5.84 -3.52
C GLY A 464 10.64 -7.20 -3.63
N LEU A 465 11.43 -8.27 -3.47
CA LEU A 465 10.89 -9.62 -3.46
C LEU A 465 10.54 -10.03 -2.02
N ASN A 466 11.54 -10.29 -1.18
CA ASN A 466 11.32 -10.63 0.23
C ASN A 466 11.78 -9.53 1.19
N ASP A 467 11.31 -9.57 2.43
CA ASP A 467 11.48 -8.51 3.42
C ASP A 467 12.94 -8.03 3.55
N ILE A 468 13.92 -8.95 3.66
CA ILE A 468 15.34 -8.61 3.81
C ILE A 468 15.99 -7.95 2.58
N GLN A 469 15.37 -8.08 1.39
CA GLN A 469 15.82 -7.46 0.14
C GLN A 469 15.22 -6.07 -0.09
N SER A 470 14.33 -5.59 0.79
CA SER A 470 13.79 -4.24 0.71
C SER A 470 14.79 -3.17 1.18
N TRP A 471 14.70 -1.98 0.58
CA TRP A 471 15.28 -0.76 1.15
C TRP A 471 14.71 -0.47 2.56
N ARG A 472 13.44 -0.84 2.80
CA ARG A 472 12.71 -0.82 4.07
C ARG A 472 12.79 -2.14 4.85
N ARG A 473 13.84 -2.96 4.67
CA ARG A 473 13.93 -4.32 5.27
C ARG A 473 13.71 -4.46 6.77
N GLY A 474 13.99 -3.41 7.56
CA GLY A 474 13.66 -3.42 8.99
C GLY A 474 12.16 -3.33 9.28
N HIS A 475 11.29 -3.43 8.27
CA HIS A 475 9.88 -3.08 8.40
C HIS A 475 8.90 -4.15 7.90
N ASN A 476 9.41 -5.35 7.65
CA ASN A 476 8.70 -6.50 7.08
C ASN A 476 7.70 -6.15 5.95
N PRO A 477 8.06 -5.37 4.90
CA PRO A 477 7.07 -4.66 4.11
C PRO A 477 6.56 -5.40 2.85
N LEU A 478 6.96 -6.66 2.62
CA LEU A 478 6.74 -7.41 1.38
C LEU A 478 6.03 -8.76 1.61
N LEU A 479 5.87 -9.56 0.54
CA LEU A 479 5.02 -10.77 0.54
C LEU A 479 5.71 -12.05 1.04
N TRP A 480 7.04 -12.06 1.13
CA TRP A 480 7.82 -13.22 1.55
C TRP A 480 8.77 -12.88 2.71
N ASN A 481 8.96 -13.85 3.60
CA ASN A 481 9.87 -13.81 4.74
C ASN A 481 11.35 -13.86 4.30
N SER A 482 12.26 -13.67 5.25
CA SER A 482 13.72 -13.69 5.04
C SER A 482 14.24 -14.97 4.35
N ASP A 483 13.58 -16.10 4.59
CA ASP A 483 13.87 -17.43 4.05
C ASP A 483 13.16 -17.72 2.70
N PHE A 484 12.44 -16.74 2.14
CA PHE A 484 11.53 -16.86 0.98
C PHE A 484 10.26 -17.71 1.23
N SER A 485 9.95 -18.10 2.46
CA SER A 485 8.63 -18.66 2.77
C SER A 485 7.54 -17.58 2.60
N PRO A 486 6.35 -17.92 2.09
CA PRO A 486 5.26 -16.97 1.93
C PRO A 486 4.76 -16.47 3.27
N LYS A 487 4.46 -15.17 3.35
CA LYS A 487 3.71 -14.57 4.45
C LYS A 487 2.21 -14.69 4.17
N ASP A 488 1.38 -14.43 5.17
CA ASP A 488 -0.07 -14.27 4.95
C ASP A 488 -0.40 -13.24 3.84
N ALA A 489 0.45 -12.21 3.70
CA ALA A 489 0.38 -11.22 2.62
C ALA A 489 0.46 -11.82 1.20
N PHE A 490 1.23 -12.90 0.98
CA PHE A 490 1.29 -13.56 -0.34
C PHE A 490 -0.05 -14.21 -0.71
N TYR A 491 -0.68 -14.91 0.23
CA TYR A 491 -1.97 -15.55 0.02
C TYR A 491 -3.08 -14.50 -0.18
N ALA A 492 -3.05 -13.43 0.62
CA ALA A 492 -3.94 -12.28 0.47
C ALA A 492 -3.79 -11.56 -0.88
N VAL A 493 -2.59 -11.49 -1.47
CA VAL A 493 -2.40 -10.96 -2.82
C VAL A 493 -2.77 -11.98 -3.91
N SER A 494 -2.72 -13.28 -3.63
CA SER A 494 -3.06 -14.35 -4.58
C SER A 494 -4.57 -14.57 -4.75
N ASP A 495 -5.35 -14.39 -3.68
CA ASP A 495 -6.82 -14.50 -3.66
C ASP A 495 -7.40 -13.51 -2.63
N PRO A 496 -7.52 -12.21 -2.98
CA PRO A 496 -7.84 -11.19 -1.99
C PRO A 496 -9.29 -11.25 -1.51
N GLU A 497 -10.23 -11.70 -2.35
CA GLU A 497 -11.62 -11.91 -1.92
C GLU A 497 -11.79 -13.19 -1.08
N GLY A 498 -11.14 -14.29 -1.46
CA GLY A 498 -11.12 -15.51 -0.65
C GLY A 498 -10.43 -15.32 0.71
N TYR A 499 -9.31 -14.58 0.76
CA TYR A 499 -8.62 -14.26 2.01
C TYR A 499 -9.48 -13.39 2.95
N LEU A 500 -10.26 -12.45 2.41
CA LEU A 500 -11.16 -11.62 3.21
C LEU A 500 -12.51 -12.28 3.52
N GLY A 501 -12.81 -13.44 2.94
CA GLY A 501 -14.09 -14.14 3.12
C GLY A 501 -15.28 -13.36 2.54
N VAL A 502 -15.07 -12.69 1.42
CA VAL A 502 -16.06 -11.83 0.73
C VAL A 502 -16.29 -12.32 -0.69
N ASP A 503 -17.47 -12.02 -1.24
CA ASP A 503 -17.76 -12.35 -2.64
C ASP A 503 -16.83 -11.57 -3.60
N PRO A 504 -16.36 -12.19 -4.71
CA PRO A 504 -15.62 -11.50 -5.77
C PRO A 504 -16.37 -10.27 -6.27
N ILE A 505 -15.67 -9.14 -6.44
CA ILE A 505 -16.32 -7.91 -6.89
C ILE A 505 -16.62 -8.02 -8.40
N GLN A 506 -17.90 -8.27 -8.74
CA GLN A 506 -18.39 -8.38 -10.13
C GLN A 506 -18.67 -7.00 -10.72
N VAL A 507 -17.65 -6.16 -10.85
CA VAL A 507 -17.84 -4.82 -11.41
C VAL A 507 -16.97 -4.61 -12.63
N LYS A 508 -17.61 -4.17 -13.72
CA LYS A 508 -16.92 -3.84 -14.96
C LYS A 508 -16.03 -2.63 -14.74
N PRO A 509 -14.71 -2.72 -15.00
CA PRO A 509 -13.80 -1.62 -14.80
C PRO A 509 -14.17 -0.39 -15.64
N ILE A 510 -13.97 0.81 -15.08
CA ILE A 510 -14.34 2.08 -15.72
C ILE A 510 -13.07 2.77 -16.26
N PRO A 511 -13.01 3.20 -17.53
CA PRO A 511 -11.87 3.92 -18.09
C PRO A 511 -11.63 5.29 -17.43
N ALA A 512 -10.36 5.71 -17.35
CA ALA A 512 -9.95 6.92 -16.65
C ALA A 512 -10.67 8.18 -17.15
N SER A 513 -10.83 8.31 -18.47
CA SER A 513 -11.58 9.40 -19.11
C SER A 513 -13.03 9.49 -18.64
N LYS A 514 -13.68 8.35 -18.37
CA LYS A 514 -15.07 8.31 -17.87
C LYS A 514 -15.15 8.59 -16.37
N VAL A 515 -14.17 8.12 -15.59
CA VAL A 515 -14.03 8.53 -14.18
C VAL A 515 -13.82 10.04 -14.08
N ALA A 516 -12.96 10.62 -14.93
CA ALA A 516 -12.74 12.06 -15.01
C ALA A 516 -14.02 12.84 -15.32
N GLU A 517 -14.79 12.41 -16.33
CA GLU A 517 -16.07 13.02 -16.70
C GLU A 517 -17.06 13.03 -15.51
N ILE A 518 -17.18 11.92 -14.78
CA ILE A 518 -18.05 11.80 -13.60
C ILE A 518 -17.60 12.76 -12.49
N ILE A 519 -16.29 12.83 -12.19
CA ILE A 519 -15.73 13.71 -11.15
C ILE A 519 -15.90 15.18 -11.52
N LEU A 520 -15.66 15.56 -12.78
CA LEU A 520 -15.84 16.93 -13.27
C LEU A 520 -17.30 17.36 -13.19
N ASN A 521 -18.23 16.55 -13.72
CA ASN A 521 -19.67 16.80 -13.64
C ASN A 521 -20.13 16.99 -12.17
N TYR A 522 -19.65 16.16 -11.24
CA TYR A 522 -19.96 16.33 -9.81
C TYR A 522 -19.39 17.65 -9.24
N ASN A 523 -18.16 18.00 -9.61
CA ASN A 523 -17.52 19.25 -9.18
C ASN A 523 -18.18 20.51 -9.77
N ASP A 524 -18.82 20.44 -10.93
CA ASP A 524 -19.59 21.56 -11.51
C ASP A 524 -20.98 21.70 -10.84
N VAL A 525 -21.62 20.58 -10.48
CA VAL A 525 -22.91 20.57 -9.76
C VAL A 525 -22.77 21.12 -8.33
N LYS A 526 -21.66 20.85 -7.65
CA LYS A 526 -21.45 21.22 -6.23
C LYS A 526 -21.50 22.74 -5.95
N PRO A 527 -20.85 23.63 -6.73
CA PRO A 527 -21.01 25.10 -6.65
C PRO A 527 -22.42 25.56 -7.03
N ALA A 528 -23.02 25.01 -8.08
CA ALA A 528 -24.39 25.36 -8.49
C ALA A 528 -25.40 25.06 -7.37
N TYR A 529 -25.25 23.92 -6.69
CA TYR A 529 -26.06 23.56 -5.52
C TYR A 529 -25.85 24.51 -4.33
N LYS A 530 -24.59 24.86 -4.00
CA LYS A 530 -24.26 25.85 -2.96
C LYS A 530 -24.91 27.22 -3.23
N ASN A 531 -24.91 27.65 -4.49
CA ASN A 531 -25.49 28.94 -4.89
C ASN A 531 -27.02 28.93 -4.91
N GLY A 532 -27.65 27.77 -5.19
CA GLY A 532 -29.10 27.61 -5.23
C GLY A 532 -29.79 27.51 -3.86
N LYS A 533 -29.08 27.13 -2.79
CA LYS A 533 -29.65 26.97 -1.43
C LYS A 533 -28.82 27.66 -0.36
N LYS A 534 -29.37 28.73 0.23
CA LYS A 534 -28.82 29.37 1.45
C LYS A 534 -28.90 28.41 2.65
N GLY A 535 -27.82 27.67 2.91
CA GLY A 535 -27.60 26.89 4.14
C GLY A 535 -27.78 25.37 4.03
N GLY A 536 -27.97 24.81 2.83
CA GLY A 536 -28.04 23.35 2.62
C GLY A 536 -26.72 22.78 2.09
N ASN A 537 -26.13 21.79 2.77
CA ASN A 537 -25.14 20.90 2.16
C ASN A 537 -25.92 19.75 1.50
N LEU A 538 -25.60 19.38 0.25
CA LEU A 538 -26.24 18.24 -0.43
C LEU A 538 -26.13 16.97 0.43
N ILE A 539 -24.96 16.77 1.04
CA ILE A 539 -24.66 15.66 1.96
C ILE A 539 -25.58 15.67 3.19
N SER A 540 -25.93 16.84 3.73
CA SER A 540 -26.79 16.92 4.93
C SER A 540 -28.28 16.78 4.63
N GLU A 541 -28.72 16.95 3.37
CA GLU A 541 -30.08 16.57 2.95
C GLU A 541 -30.17 15.07 2.63
N VAL A 542 -29.16 14.47 2.00
CA VAL A 542 -29.08 13.01 1.82
C VAL A 542 -29.02 12.28 3.17
N ALA A 543 -28.19 12.77 4.11
CA ALA A 543 -28.13 12.22 5.46
C ALA A 543 -29.47 12.33 6.23
N LYS A 544 -30.24 13.41 6.02
CA LYS A 544 -31.60 13.54 6.60
C LYS A 544 -32.59 12.53 6.04
N LEU A 545 -32.45 12.13 4.78
CA LEU A 545 -33.28 11.08 4.15
C LEU A 545 -32.92 9.67 4.65
N MET A 546 -31.66 9.42 5.05
CA MET A 546 -31.23 8.15 5.63
C MET A 546 -31.50 8.00 7.15
N GLY A 547 -32.00 9.05 7.80
CA GLY A 547 -32.40 9.01 9.21
C GLY A 547 -31.26 9.30 10.22
N PRO A 548 -31.59 9.32 11.53
CA PRO A 548 -30.83 10.06 12.55
C PRO A 548 -29.49 9.44 13.00
N LYS A 549 -28.88 8.52 12.24
CA LYS A 549 -27.60 7.87 12.57
C LYS A 549 -26.42 8.31 11.68
N ALA A 550 -26.63 9.19 10.70
CA ALA A 550 -25.57 9.68 9.81
C ALA A 550 -25.22 11.15 10.09
N SER A 551 -24.01 11.42 10.59
CA SER A 551 -23.47 12.78 10.78
C SER A 551 -22.12 12.93 10.05
N PHE A 552 -22.14 13.58 8.89
CA PHE A 552 -21.03 13.69 7.93
C PHE A 552 -20.04 14.85 8.16
N ASN A 553 -20.17 15.61 9.25
CA ASN A 553 -19.61 16.96 9.36
C ASN A 553 -18.61 17.18 10.51
N ASN A 554 -18.20 16.13 11.21
CA ASN A 554 -17.06 16.20 12.13
C ASN A 554 -15.87 15.49 11.46
N GLU A 555 -14.65 15.99 11.66
CA GLU A 555 -13.46 15.13 11.60
C GLU A 555 -13.71 13.86 12.44
N PRO A 556 -13.11 12.70 12.09
CA PRO A 556 -13.31 11.45 12.83
C PRO A 556 -12.82 11.59 14.28
N GLN A 557 -13.68 12.11 15.16
CA GLN A 557 -13.42 12.23 16.58
C GLN A 557 -13.59 10.86 17.21
N SER A 558 -12.45 10.20 17.36
CA SER A 558 -12.23 8.93 18.07
C SER A 558 -13.31 8.61 19.11
N ILE A 559 -14.20 7.68 18.78
CA ILE A 559 -15.13 7.10 19.76
C ILE A 559 -14.38 6.00 20.49
N LYS A 560 -13.74 6.36 21.62
CA LYS A 560 -13.02 5.40 22.48
C LYS A 560 -13.97 4.36 23.10
N LYS A 561 -14.08 3.17 22.49
CA LYS A 561 -14.15 1.89 23.23
C LYS A 561 -13.91 0.66 22.34
N GLY A 562 -12.69 0.11 22.39
CA GLY A 562 -12.36 -1.24 21.90
C GLY A 562 -12.09 -1.37 20.40
N GLU A 563 -10.84 -1.72 20.09
CA GLU A 563 -10.36 -2.44 18.88
C GLU A 563 -10.46 -1.77 17.49
N LEU A 564 -9.28 -1.65 16.87
CA LEU A 564 -8.92 -1.32 15.47
C LEU A 564 -9.93 -0.61 14.55
N GLU A 565 -9.62 0.65 14.18
CA GLU A 565 -10.13 1.27 12.95
C GLU A 565 -9.35 0.74 11.72
N LEU A 566 -9.81 -0.39 11.18
CA LEU A 566 -9.66 -0.71 9.76
C LEU A 566 -10.99 -0.39 9.05
N SER A 567 -10.96 -0.08 7.74
CA SER A 567 -12.12 0.41 6.98
C SER A 567 -13.34 -0.53 7.09
N ASN A 568 -14.29 -0.16 7.96
CA ASN A 568 -15.19 -1.08 8.64
C ASN A 568 -16.04 -1.97 7.68
N PRO A 569 -15.78 -3.30 7.59
CA PRO A 569 -16.56 -4.20 6.74
C PRO A 569 -18.05 -4.27 7.12
N ALA A 570 -18.40 -4.03 8.39
CA ALA A 570 -19.80 -3.98 8.84
C ALA A 570 -20.54 -2.73 8.33
N TYR A 571 -19.84 -1.61 8.05
CA TYR A 571 -20.43 -0.44 7.41
C TYR A 571 -20.84 -0.77 5.96
N ARG A 572 -19.94 -1.37 5.18
CA ARG A 572 -20.24 -1.86 3.82
C ARG A 572 -21.41 -2.84 3.82
N LYS A 573 -21.45 -3.80 4.76
CA LYS A 573 -22.55 -4.77 4.92
C LYS A 573 -23.89 -4.12 5.30
N ALA A 574 -23.88 -3.06 6.12
CA ALA A 574 -25.10 -2.33 6.49
C ALA A 574 -25.71 -1.56 5.31
N VAL A 575 -24.87 -0.91 4.49
CA VAL A 575 -25.30 -0.21 3.26
C VAL A 575 -25.90 -1.21 2.26
N LEU A 576 -25.24 -2.35 2.04
CA LEU A 576 -25.72 -3.39 1.11
C LEU A 576 -27.11 -3.94 1.52
N ASN A 577 -27.34 -4.15 2.82
CA ASN A 577 -28.62 -4.61 3.35
C ASN A 577 -29.73 -3.55 3.25
N HIS A 578 -29.38 -2.25 3.30
CA HIS A 578 -30.33 -1.16 3.11
C HIS A 578 -30.79 -1.07 1.65
N LEU A 579 -29.87 -1.21 0.68
CA LEU A 579 -30.21 -1.22 -0.75
C LEU A 579 -31.11 -2.41 -1.11
N LYS A 580 -30.77 -3.63 -0.64
CA LYS A 580 -31.58 -4.84 -0.83
C LYS A 580 -33.00 -4.77 -0.26
N SER A 581 -33.30 -3.79 0.59
CA SER A 581 -34.65 -3.57 1.15
C SER A 581 -35.42 -2.41 0.50
N HIS A 582 -34.83 -1.69 -0.47
CA HIS A 582 -35.44 -0.51 -1.11
C HIS A 582 -35.28 -0.50 -2.64
N PRO A 583 -35.96 -1.39 -3.40
CA PRO A 583 -35.77 -1.55 -4.85
C PRO A 583 -36.02 -0.29 -5.70
N ALA A 584 -36.83 0.65 -5.21
CA ALA A 584 -37.11 1.92 -5.91
C ALA A 584 -35.91 2.91 -5.95
N LEU A 585 -34.77 2.52 -5.39
CA LEU A 585 -33.49 3.24 -5.41
C LEU A 585 -32.43 2.55 -6.29
N GLU A 586 -32.70 1.35 -6.80
CA GLU A 586 -31.76 0.50 -7.55
C GLU A 586 -31.28 1.21 -8.85
N ASP A 587 -32.18 1.91 -9.55
CA ASP A 587 -31.88 2.67 -10.77
C ASP A 587 -31.47 4.15 -10.53
N LYS A 588 -31.33 4.60 -9.27
CA LYS A 588 -31.17 6.03 -8.95
C LYS A 588 -29.77 6.35 -8.46
N ILE A 589 -28.96 6.89 -9.38
CA ILE A 589 -27.60 7.37 -9.14
C ILE A 589 -27.57 8.38 -7.98
N LEU A 590 -27.16 7.92 -6.81
CA LEU A 590 -26.94 8.72 -5.61
C LEU A 590 -25.44 9.01 -5.49
N ILE A 591 -25.01 10.20 -5.91
CA ILE A 591 -23.60 10.62 -5.82
C ILE A 591 -23.33 11.16 -4.41
N MET A 592 -22.42 10.54 -3.66
CA MET A 592 -21.87 11.05 -2.40
C MET A 592 -20.33 11.08 -2.46
N PRO A 593 -19.66 12.10 -1.91
CA PRO A 593 -18.20 12.13 -1.81
C PRO A 593 -17.71 11.52 -0.48
N PRO A 594 -16.40 11.38 -0.25
CA PRO A 594 -15.31 11.05 -1.18
C PRO A 594 -14.94 9.55 -1.13
N ASP A 595 -15.75 8.72 -0.45
CA ASP A 595 -15.42 7.34 -0.10
C ASP A 595 -16.19 6.30 -0.95
N THR A 596 -15.50 5.61 -1.88
CA THR A 596 -15.92 4.40 -2.64
C THR A 596 -17.19 4.45 -3.51
N PHE A 597 -17.07 4.02 -4.77
CA PHE A 597 -18.21 3.56 -5.58
C PHE A 597 -17.87 2.40 -6.50
N PHE A 598 -18.78 1.43 -6.57
CA PHE A 598 -18.97 0.57 -7.74
C PHE A 598 -20.45 0.23 -7.95
N ILE A 599 -20.83 -0.03 -9.22
CA ILE A 599 -22.19 -0.40 -9.65
C ILE A 599 -22.10 -1.67 -10.51
N ASP A 600 -22.94 -2.67 -10.21
CA ASP A 600 -23.16 -3.84 -11.08
C ASP A 600 -23.96 -3.41 -12.33
N SER A 601 -23.60 -3.97 -13.49
CA SER A 601 -24.19 -3.63 -14.79
C SER A 601 -24.93 -4.81 -15.41
N THR A 602 -25.83 -5.42 -14.61
CA THR A 602 -26.66 -6.56 -15.03
C THR A 602 -28.16 -6.45 -14.72
N LYS A 603 -28.80 -5.36 -15.17
CA LYS A 603 -30.05 -5.43 -15.96
C LYS A 603 -30.39 -4.13 -16.68
#